data_AF-A0A0B3ADI7-F1
#
_entry.id   AF-A0A0B3ADI7-F1
#
_cell.length_a   1.000
_cell.length_b   1.000
_cell.length_c   1.000
_cell.angle_alpha   90.00
_cell.angle_beta   90.00
_cell.angle_gamma   90.00
#
_symmetry.space_group_name_H-M   'P 1'
#
loop_
_entity.id
_entity.type
_entity.pdbx_description
1 polymer ?
#
loop_
_entity_poly.entity_id
_entity_poly.type
_entity_poly.pdbx_seq_one_letter_code
_entity_poly.pdbx_strand_id
1 'polypeptide(L)'
;MSGTEDADNLLFQAFKQRRGEILGKEKKKRVKAEKKHASYDKSCEPGQAFHAIDGSSYASLSDFANALEHMSDDTFYYHVTDSKNDFHNWIKDVFQEPKLAEKLLHARTKEKHEVVMLRYLHKSA
;
A
#
# COMPACT_ATOMS: atom_id res chain seq x y z
N MET A 1 35.09 -37.55 35.23
CA MET A 1 35.60 -37.90 33.89
C MET A 1 34.39 -38.27 33.06
N SER A 2 33.61 -37.25 32.70
CA SER A 2 33.42 -36.68 31.35
C SER A 2 33.07 -37.74 30.30
N GLY A 3 31.78 -37.86 30.02
CA GLY A 3 31.20 -38.79 29.03
C GLY A 3 29.82 -38.32 28.53
N THR A 4 29.50 -37.04 28.69
CA THR A 4 28.25 -36.43 28.18
C THR A 4 28.50 -35.41 27.09
N GLU A 5 29.76 -35.10 26.75
CA GLU A 5 30.12 -34.09 25.75
C GLU A 5 30.01 -34.61 24.29
N ASP A 6 29.83 -35.92 24.10
CA ASP A 6 29.81 -36.52 22.76
C ASP A 6 28.41 -36.57 22.12
N ALA A 7 27.33 -36.59 22.90
CA ALA A 7 25.97 -36.65 22.38
C ALA A 7 25.52 -35.29 21.80
N ASP A 8 25.87 -34.19 22.47
CA ASP A 8 25.55 -32.83 22.00
C ASP A 8 26.37 -32.45 20.76
N ASN A 9 27.60 -32.96 20.66
CA ASN A 9 28.46 -32.77 19.50
C ASN A 9 27.95 -33.57 18.27
N LEU A 10 27.39 -34.76 18.49
CA LEU A 10 26.70 -35.54 17.45
C LEU A 10 25.40 -34.89 16.99
N LEU A 11 24.62 -34.30 17.90
CA LEU A 11 23.42 -33.55 17.55
C LEU A 11 23.77 -32.28 16.75
N PHE A 12 24.81 -31.54 17.16
CA PHE A 12 25.29 -30.36 16.45
C PHE A 12 25.86 -30.66 15.05
N GLN A 13 26.56 -31.79 14.89
CA GLN A 13 27.00 -32.26 13.57
C GLN A 13 25.83 -32.71 12.67
N ALA A 14 24.82 -33.39 13.24
CA ALA A 14 23.62 -33.79 12.51
C ALA A 14 22.76 -32.57 12.08
N PHE A 15 22.71 -31.51 12.88
CA PHE A 15 22.04 -30.25 12.50
C PHE A 15 22.79 -29.47 11.41
N LYS A 16 24.14 -29.55 11.37
CA LYS A 16 24.95 -28.94 10.30
C LYS A 16 24.82 -29.66 8.96
N GLN A 17 24.64 -30.99 8.95
CA GLN A 17 24.60 -31.76 7.70
C GLN A 17 23.23 -31.71 6.98
N ARG A 18 22.16 -31.26 7.64
CA ARG A 18 20.86 -30.92 7.01
C ARG A 18 20.75 -29.45 6.54
N ARG A 19 21.78 -28.62 6.72
CA ARG A 19 21.79 -27.19 6.33
C ARG A 19 23.04 -26.82 5.53
N GLY A 20 23.35 -27.61 4.51
CA GLY A 20 24.27 -27.22 3.44
C GLY A 20 23.50 -26.81 2.19
N GLU A 21 23.86 -25.66 1.61
CA GLU A 21 23.33 -25.02 0.39
C GLU A 21 22.03 -24.22 0.64
N ILE A 22 22.02 -22.89 0.72
CA ILE A 22 22.65 -21.94 -0.21
C ILE A 22 23.34 -20.79 0.56
N LEU A 23 24.65 -20.68 0.37
CA LEU A 23 25.43 -19.46 0.59
C LEU A 23 25.30 -18.59 -0.66
N GLY A 24 24.86 -17.34 -0.51
CA GLY A 24 24.80 -16.39 -1.61
C GLY A 24 24.65 -14.97 -1.09
N LYS A 25 25.78 -14.26 -0.97
CA LYS A 25 25.80 -12.80 -0.84
C LYS A 25 25.07 -12.20 -2.05
N GLU A 26 24.02 -11.41 -1.84
CA GLU A 26 23.55 -10.46 -2.84
C GLU A 26 23.45 -9.05 -2.26
N LYS A 27 24.36 -8.19 -2.71
CA LYS A 27 24.13 -6.75 -2.76
C LYS A 27 23.07 -6.48 -3.84
N LYS A 28 22.12 -5.60 -3.53
CA LYS A 28 21.23 -4.86 -4.45
C LYS A 28 20.42 -5.71 -5.45
N LYS A 29 19.12 -5.76 -5.20
CA LYS A 29 18.15 -5.55 -6.28
C LYS A 29 17.02 -4.65 -5.78
N ARG A 30 17.07 -3.38 -6.19
CA ARG A 30 15.88 -2.62 -6.53
C ARG A 30 15.09 -3.50 -7.51
N VAL A 31 14.09 -4.20 -7.02
CA VAL A 31 12.97 -4.66 -7.84
C VAL A 31 11.86 -3.70 -7.41
N LYS A 32 11.78 -2.47 -7.93
CA LYS A 32 11.18 -2.21 -9.24
C LYS A 32 10.29 -3.38 -9.66
N ALA A 33 9.25 -3.64 -8.87
CA ALA A 33 8.02 -4.16 -9.43
C ALA A 33 7.46 -3.05 -10.34
N GLU A 34 8.10 -2.85 -11.49
CA GLU A 34 7.45 -2.29 -12.66
C GLU A 34 6.45 -3.35 -13.10
N LYS A 35 5.33 -3.47 -12.38
CA LYS A 35 4.12 -3.96 -13.01
C LYS A 35 3.80 -2.89 -14.05
N LYS A 36 4.20 -3.15 -15.29
CA LYS A 36 3.65 -2.48 -16.46
C LYS A 36 2.19 -2.88 -16.57
N HIS A 37 1.36 -2.40 -15.66
CA HIS A 37 0.04 -1.97 -16.06
C HIS A 37 0.33 -0.64 -16.73
N ALA A 38 0.21 -0.58 -18.05
CA ALA A 38 -0.15 0.69 -18.67
C ALA A 38 -1.58 0.99 -18.17
N SER A 39 -1.72 1.27 -16.87
CA SER A 39 -3.01 1.53 -16.26
C SER A 39 -3.43 2.90 -16.75
N TYR A 40 -4.70 3.01 -17.08
CA TYR A 40 -5.40 4.25 -17.26
C TYR A 40 -5.46 5.01 -15.91
N ASP A 41 -4.29 5.30 -15.33
CA ASP A 41 -4.16 6.08 -14.11
C ASP A 41 -4.44 7.53 -14.46
N LYS A 42 -5.40 8.12 -13.76
CA LYS A 42 -5.77 9.52 -13.96
C LYS A 42 -4.94 10.35 -13.00
N SER A 43 -4.10 11.21 -13.55
CA SER A 43 -3.40 12.26 -12.82
C SER A 43 -4.07 13.62 -13.04
N CYS A 44 -3.97 14.50 -12.05
CA CYS A 44 -4.46 15.87 -12.13
C CYS A 44 -3.32 16.84 -12.45
N GLU A 45 -3.68 18.09 -12.76
CA GLU A 45 -2.70 19.17 -12.89
C GLU A 45 -2.07 19.50 -11.52
N PRO A 46 -0.84 20.04 -11.46
CA PRO A 46 -0.13 20.30 -10.19
C PRO A 46 -0.91 21.17 -9.19
N GLY A 47 -1.76 22.08 -9.67
CA GLY A 47 -2.59 22.95 -8.82
C GLY A 47 -3.88 22.31 -8.29
N GLN A 48 -4.16 21.06 -8.67
CA GLN A 48 -5.38 20.32 -8.31
C GLN A 48 -5.08 19.10 -7.45
N ALA A 49 -3.82 18.91 -7.02
CA ALA A 49 -3.44 17.83 -6.13
C ALA A 49 -4.21 17.92 -4.80
N PHE A 50 -4.53 16.78 -4.22
CA PHE A 50 -5.08 16.74 -2.88
C PHE A 50 -3.97 17.00 -1.86
N HIS A 51 -4.20 17.89 -0.89
CA HIS A 51 -3.27 18.14 0.20
C HIS A 51 -3.90 17.65 1.51
N ALA A 52 -3.27 16.62 2.10
CA ALA A 52 -3.69 16.06 3.38
C ALA A 52 -3.15 16.89 4.55
N ILE A 53 -3.80 16.78 5.71
CA ILE A 53 -3.41 17.52 6.93
C ILE A 53 -2.03 17.12 7.48
N ASP A 54 -1.55 15.92 7.15
CA ASP A 54 -0.19 15.45 7.53
C ASP A 54 0.93 15.99 6.61
N GLY A 55 0.59 16.83 5.64
CA GLY A 55 1.54 17.40 4.67
C GLY A 55 1.75 16.55 3.43
N SER A 56 1.15 15.36 3.33
CA SER A 56 1.17 14.54 2.12
C SER A 56 0.36 15.18 0.99
N SER A 57 0.75 14.91 -0.25
CA SER A 57 -0.01 15.34 -1.43
C SER A 57 -0.19 14.22 -2.44
N TYR A 58 -1.37 14.14 -3.07
CA TYR A 58 -1.71 13.10 -4.04
C TYR A 58 -2.12 13.75 -5.36
N ALA A 59 -1.44 13.36 -6.45
CA ALA A 59 -1.68 13.92 -7.77
C ALA A 59 -2.39 12.93 -8.73
N SER A 60 -2.58 11.68 -8.32
CA SER A 60 -3.30 10.68 -9.11
C SER A 60 -4.20 9.79 -8.25
N LEU A 61 -5.11 9.07 -8.90
CA LEU A 61 -5.95 8.08 -8.23
C LEU A 61 -5.12 6.90 -7.69
N SER A 62 -4.04 6.51 -8.38
CA SER A 62 -3.12 5.49 -7.88
C SER A 62 -2.30 5.98 -6.69
N ASP A 63 -1.82 7.23 -6.71
CA ASP A 63 -1.12 7.82 -5.57
C ASP A 63 -2.03 7.84 -4.34
N PHE A 64 -3.29 8.25 -4.50
CA PHE A 64 -4.26 8.24 -3.42
C PHE A 64 -4.56 6.83 -2.91
N ALA A 65 -4.72 5.84 -3.79
CA ALA A 65 -4.94 4.46 -3.39
C ALA A 65 -3.76 3.90 -2.57
N ASN A 66 -2.53 4.16 -3.00
CA ASN A 66 -1.32 3.78 -2.26
C ASN A 66 -1.22 4.52 -0.92
N ALA A 67 -1.61 5.80 -0.89
CA ALA A 67 -1.56 6.58 0.34
C ALA A 67 -2.54 6.05 1.40
N LEU A 68 -3.72 5.57 1.02
CA LEU A 68 -4.70 4.99 1.96
C LEU A 68 -4.15 3.81 2.77
N GLU A 69 -3.22 3.03 2.21
CA GLU A 69 -2.57 1.90 2.89
C GLU A 69 -1.73 2.35 4.10
N HIS A 70 -1.15 3.55 4.03
CA HIS A 70 -0.22 4.08 5.04
C HIS A 70 -0.76 5.32 5.76
N MET A 71 -1.91 5.84 5.34
CA MET A 71 -2.57 6.99 5.94
C MET A 71 -3.00 6.67 7.37
N SER A 72 -2.66 7.56 8.30
CA SER A 72 -3.12 7.45 9.69
C SER A 72 -4.63 7.64 9.77
N ASP A 73 -5.24 7.05 10.79
CA ASP A 73 -6.67 7.20 11.02
C ASP A 73 -7.03 8.67 11.30
N ASP A 74 -6.18 9.40 12.04
CA ASP A 74 -6.37 10.83 12.32
C ASP A 74 -6.41 11.66 11.03
N THR A 75 -5.47 11.44 10.10
CA THR A 75 -5.47 12.12 8.79
C THR A 75 -6.75 11.78 8.02
N PHE A 76 -7.14 10.50 7.99
CA PHE A 76 -8.32 10.07 7.26
C PHE A 76 -9.60 10.70 7.82
N TYR A 77 -9.83 10.61 9.12
CA TYR A 77 -11.04 11.11 9.78
C TYR A 77 -11.09 12.64 9.87
N TYR A 78 -9.97 13.34 9.68
CA TYR A 78 -9.97 14.78 9.46
C TYR A 78 -10.70 15.17 8.16
N HIS A 79 -10.56 14.34 7.12
CA HIS A 79 -11.15 14.57 5.79
C HIS A 79 -12.50 13.89 5.59
N VAL A 80 -12.76 12.80 6.32
CA VAL A 80 -13.99 12.02 6.24
C VAL A 80 -14.69 12.02 7.59
N THR A 81 -15.82 12.72 7.66
CA THR A 81 -16.69 12.78 8.83
C THR A 81 -18.12 12.43 8.41
N ASP A 82 -19.06 12.43 9.37
CA ASP A 82 -20.49 12.26 9.05
C ASP A 82 -21.04 13.40 8.18
N SER A 83 -20.45 14.59 8.28
CA SER A 83 -20.91 15.81 7.59
C SER A 83 -20.21 16.08 6.26
N LYS A 84 -18.99 15.56 6.06
CA LYS A 84 -18.16 15.85 4.89
C LYS A 84 -17.31 14.66 4.46
N ASN A 85 -16.97 14.62 3.18
CA ASN A 85 -15.94 13.74 2.64
C ASN A 85 -15.14 14.54 1.59
N ASP A 86 -13.95 15.00 1.97
CA ASP A 86 -13.11 15.83 1.10
C ASP A 86 -12.60 15.03 -0.12
N PHE A 87 -12.39 13.71 0.04
CA PHE A 87 -11.98 12.82 -1.05
C PHE A 87 -13.07 12.65 -2.11
N HIS A 88 -14.35 12.60 -1.70
CA HIS A 88 -15.48 12.59 -2.63
C HIS A 88 -15.47 13.84 -3.53
N ASN A 89 -15.37 15.02 -2.92
CA ASN A 89 -15.37 16.29 -3.66
C ASN A 89 -14.19 16.34 -4.63
N TRP A 90 -12.99 16.01 -4.15
CA TRP A 90 -11.78 15.99 -4.98
C TRP A 90 -11.92 15.04 -6.18
N ILE A 91 -12.36 13.80 -5.96
CA ILE A 91 -12.49 12.81 -7.04
C ILE A 91 -13.57 13.18 -8.05
N LYS A 92 -14.68 13.74 -7.57
CA LYS A 92 -15.78 14.20 -8.42
C LYS A 92 -15.36 15.39 -9.28
N ASP A 93 -14.71 16.38 -8.69
CA ASP A 93 -14.51 17.67 -9.34
C ASP A 93 -13.20 17.72 -10.16
N VAL A 94 -12.14 17.05 -9.69
CA VAL A 94 -10.83 17.06 -10.36
C VAL A 94 -10.73 15.97 -11.43
N PHE A 95 -11.14 14.75 -11.11
CA PHE A 95 -11.03 13.61 -12.03
C PHE A 95 -12.31 13.34 -12.83
N GLN A 96 -13.40 14.06 -12.54
CA GLN A 96 -14.70 13.90 -13.18
C GLN A 96 -15.22 12.46 -13.09
N GLU A 97 -15.02 11.81 -11.94
CA GLU A 97 -15.43 10.43 -11.67
C GLU A 97 -16.59 10.34 -10.66
N PRO A 98 -17.80 10.80 -11.01
CA PRO A 98 -18.92 10.91 -10.06
C PRO A 98 -19.34 9.55 -9.49
N LYS A 99 -19.25 8.47 -10.29
CA LYS A 99 -19.61 7.11 -9.83
C LYS A 99 -18.60 6.54 -8.83
N LEU A 100 -17.33 6.93 -8.94
CA LEU A 100 -16.31 6.56 -7.95
C LEU A 100 -16.49 7.40 -6.69
N ALA A 101 -16.63 8.71 -6.86
CA ALA A 101 -16.85 9.65 -5.77
C ALA A 101 -18.07 9.26 -4.92
N GLU A 102 -19.18 8.83 -5.53
CA GLU A 102 -20.38 8.41 -4.79
C GLU A 102 -20.13 7.13 -3.96
N LYS A 103 -19.34 6.18 -4.48
CA LYS A 103 -18.97 4.99 -3.71
C LYS A 103 -18.11 5.34 -2.50
N LEU A 104 -17.20 6.29 -2.65
CA LEU A 104 -16.39 6.79 -1.55
C LEU A 104 -17.22 7.59 -0.55
N LEU A 105 -18.24 8.32 -1.02
CA LEU A 105 -19.19 8.98 -0.12
C LEU A 105 -19.94 7.97 0.77
N HIS A 106 -20.26 6.77 0.28
CA HIS A 106 -20.90 5.75 1.13
C HIS A 106 -19.91 4.89 1.93
N ALA A 107 -18.64 4.90 1.58
CA ALA A 107 -17.58 4.32 2.39
C ALA A 107 -17.25 5.29 3.54
N ARG A 108 -17.36 4.86 4.80
CA ARG A 108 -17.05 5.72 5.96
C ARG A 108 -15.81 5.29 6.75
N THR A 109 -15.09 4.29 6.26
CA THR A 109 -13.83 3.83 6.86
C THR A 109 -12.74 3.85 5.81
N LYS A 110 -11.49 3.90 6.27
CA LYS A 110 -10.29 3.92 5.44
C LYS A 110 -10.18 2.65 4.59
N GLU A 111 -10.42 1.49 5.20
CA GLU A 111 -10.36 0.17 4.54
C GLU A 111 -11.41 0.07 3.43
N LYS A 112 -12.61 0.64 3.66
CA LYS A 112 -13.65 0.67 2.62
C LYS A 112 -13.25 1.59 1.46
N HIS A 113 -12.61 2.73 1.73
CA HIS A 113 -12.09 3.59 0.67
C HIS A 113 -11.01 2.85 -0.14
N GLU A 114 -10.08 2.20 0.54
CA GLU A 114 -9.01 1.42 -0.08
C GLU A 114 -9.58 0.34 -1.02
N VAL A 115 -10.52 -0.48 -0.54
CA VAL A 115 -11.17 -1.52 -1.36
C VAL A 115 -11.89 -0.93 -2.57
N VAL A 116 -12.56 0.21 -2.41
CA VAL A 116 -13.24 0.90 -3.52
C VAL A 116 -12.24 1.38 -4.56
N MET A 117 -11.14 2.01 -4.11
CA MET A 117 -10.07 2.50 -4.98
C MET A 117 -9.38 1.36 -5.73
N LEU A 118 -8.95 0.31 -5.03
CA LEU A 118 -8.32 -0.85 -5.63
C LEU A 118 -9.25 -1.51 -6.66
N ARG A 119 -10.52 -1.71 -6.33
CA ARG A 119 -11.50 -2.29 -7.28
C ARG A 119 -11.68 -1.40 -8.51
N TYR A 120 -11.67 -0.08 -8.35
CA TYR A 120 -11.78 0.85 -9.46
C TYR A 120 -10.57 0.71 -10.39
N LEU A 121 -9.36 0.77 -9.84
CA LEU A 121 -8.12 0.68 -10.62
C LEU A 121 -7.97 -0.66 -11.36
N HIS A 122 -8.41 -1.79 -10.77
CA HIS A 122 -8.37 -3.09 -11.42
C HIS A 122 -9.40 -3.26 -12.55
N LYS A 123 -10.52 -2.52 -12.52
CA LYS A 123 -11.53 -2.55 -13.60
C LYS A 123 -11.18 -1.67 -14.79
N SER A 124 -10.30 -0.70 -14.55
CA SER A 124 -9.89 0.31 -15.54
C SER A 124 -8.51 0.04 -16.14
N ALA A 125 -7.85 -1.06 -15.73
CA ALA A 125 -6.61 -1.58 -16.30
C ALA A 125 -6.91 -2.69 -17.33
#